data_AF-A0A7Y5L0U2-F1
#
_entry.id   AF-A0A7Y5L0U2-F1
#
_cell.length_a   1.000
_cell.length_b   1.000
_cell.length_c   1.000
_cell.angle_alpha   90.00
_cell.angle_beta   90.00
_cell.angle_gamma   90.00
#
_symmetry.space_group_name_H-M   'P 1'
#
loop_
_entity.id
_entity.type
_entity.pdbx_description
1 polymer ?
#
loop_
_entity_poly.entity_id
_entity_poly.type
_entity_poly.pdbx_seq_one_letter_code
_entity_poly.pdbx_strand_id
1 'polypeptide(L)'
;MTMNNPGAPAPDAPAPIPQLRFTQAFETVRSVAAAIPKDDFILITLDPEAAVTTTIGCIAKIVAQRAQIVEQLPRFDLNHVDRLETYALALGSAESRYKAASKPAEPVQELAEKLIKIRDLLVSDITALANRKLLDGERLKTLNGTHGYRNVGFDVLMLCAMLRENWDSVSGRTGVQTAEINEAEELADRLISAVGRREQGEAAVAEATEMRQRVFTLFMRTYEEVRRAITYLRWHDDDVDRIAPSLYTTGRSARRKSDIEPKPETPPAGGASPASPTGPAAPTAPVATGGSAAPGMPDNEPFGPA
;
A
#
# COMPACT_ATOMS: atom_id res chain seq x y z
N MET A 1 -2.69 -71.10 -15.93
CA MET A 1 -3.08 -70.52 -14.63
C MET A 1 -2.09 -69.42 -14.31
N THR A 2 -2.25 -68.26 -14.97
CA THR A 2 -1.38 -67.09 -14.85
C THR A 2 -2.06 -66.13 -13.89
N MET A 3 -1.53 -66.01 -12.67
CA MET A 3 -2.06 -65.07 -11.68
C MET A 3 -1.60 -63.65 -12.01
N ASN A 4 -2.60 -62.80 -12.21
CA ASN A 4 -2.51 -61.37 -12.38
C ASN A 4 -2.21 -60.73 -11.02
N ASN A 5 -1.14 -59.95 -10.89
CA ASN A 5 -0.80 -59.20 -9.70
C ASN A 5 -1.36 -57.77 -9.83
N PRO A 6 -2.30 -57.30 -8.98
CA PRO A 6 -2.86 -55.97 -9.11
C PRO A 6 -2.05 -54.92 -8.33
N GLY A 7 -1.74 -53.82 -9.01
CA GLY A 7 -1.66 -52.50 -8.39
C GLY A 7 -0.34 -52.12 -7.72
N ALA A 8 0.62 -51.68 -8.52
CA ALA A 8 1.59 -50.69 -8.05
C ALA A 8 0.83 -49.39 -7.68
N PRO A 9 1.04 -48.78 -6.50
CA PRO A 9 0.39 -47.53 -6.15
C PRO A 9 0.94 -46.39 -7.05
N ALA A 10 0.02 -45.55 -7.53
CA ALA A 10 0.32 -44.37 -8.32
C ALA A 10 1.21 -43.38 -7.53
N PRO A 11 2.06 -42.59 -8.22
CA PRO A 11 3.02 -41.69 -7.57
C PRO A 11 2.30 -40.54 -6.86
N ASP A 12 2.73 -40.33 -5.62
CA ASP A 12 2.55 -39.18 -4.72
C ASP A 12 1.68 -38.03 -5.21
N ALA A 13 0.48 -37.94 -4.64
CA ALA A 13 -0.16 -36.64 -4.46
C ALA A 13 0.81 -35.77 -3.62
N PRO A 14 1.10 -34.51 -4.01
CA PRO A 14 1.98 -33.65 -3.22
C PRO A 14 1.42 -33.52 -1.81
N ALA A 15 2.26 -33.84 -0.81
CA ALA A 15 1.91 -33.71 0.60
C ALA A 15 1.32 -32.31 0.85
N PRO A 16 0.25 -32.18 1.65
CA PRO A 16 -0.34 -30.89 1.94
C PRO A 16 0.72 -29.96 2.53
N ILE A 17 0.95 -28.83 1.87
CA ILE A 17 1.92 -27.82 2.33
C ILE A 17 1.50 -27.42 3.75
N PRO A 18 2.39 -27.53 4.76
CA PRO A 18 2.05 -27.17 6.13
C PRO A 18 1.59 -25.71 6.16
N GLN A 19 0.37 -25.47 6.63
CA GLN A 19 -0.15 -24.11 6.71
C GLN A 19 0.71 -23.30 7.68
N LEU A 20 1.27 -22.19 7.18
CA LEU A 20 2.03 -21.26 8.01
C LEU A 20 1.13 -20.70 9.11
N ARG A 21 1.62 -20.65 10.35
CA ARG A 21 0.84 -20.26 11.56
C ARG A 21 0.02 -18.97 11.40
N PHE A 22 0.54 -18.00 10.64
CA PHE A 22 -0.15 -16.73 10.35
C PHE A 22 -1.40 -16.93 9.48
N THR A 23 -1.30 -17.79 8.47
CA THR A 23 -2.43 -18.10 7.56
C THR A 23 -3.51 -18.87 8.32
N GLN A 24 -3.12 -19.86 9.12
CA GLN A 24 -4.06 -20.63 9.93
C GLN A 24 -4.81 -19.75 10.95
N ALA A 25 -4.08 -18.85 11.63
CA ALA A 25 -4.68 -17.90 12.56
C ALA A 25 -5.68 -16.97 11.86
N PHE A 26 -5.33 -16.47 10.67
CA PHE A 26 -6.22 -15.63 9.88
C PHE A 26 -7.51 -16.34 9.48
N GLU A 27 -7.44 -17.56 8.95
CA GLU A 27 -8.64 -18.30 8.56
C GLU A 27 -9.54 -18.62 9.77
N THR A 28 -8.94 -18.88 10.93
CA THR A 28 -9.67 -19.09 12.19
C THR A 28 -10.45 -17.85 12.62
N VAL A 29 -9.88 -16.67 12.41
CA VAL A 29 -10.42 -15.38 12.88
C VAL A 29 -11.35 -14.72 11.87
N ARG A 30 -11.32 -15.16 10.60
CA ARG A 30 -11.99 -14.52 9.47
C ARG A 30 -13.48 -14.25 9.73
N SER A 31 -14.22 -15.22 10.24
CA SER A 31 -15.67 -15.07 10.53
C SER A 31 -15.93 -14.10 11.67
N VAL A 32 -15.12 -14.14 12.72
CA VAL A 32 -15.21 -13.22 13.88
C VAL A 32 -14.92 -11.79 13.45
N ALA A 33 -13.88 -11.58 12.65
CA ALA A 33 -13.53 -10.26 12.11
C ALA A 33 -14.61 -9.73 11.13
N ALA A 34 -15.20 -10.60 10.31
CA ALA A 34 -16.29 -10.24 9.40
C ALA A 34 -17.56 -9.78 10.12
N ALA A 35 -17.77 -10.16 11.37
CA ALA A 35 -18.92 -9.74 12.17
C ALA A 35 -18.82 -8.29 12.71
N ILE A 36 -17.64 -7.67 12.67
CA ILE A 36 -17.43 -6.31 13.22
C ILE A 36 -18.10 -5.25 12.31
N PRO A 37 -19.05 -4.43 12.76
CA PRO A 37 -19.63 -3.38 11.92
C PRO A 37 -18.58 -2.36 11.44
N LYS A 38 -18.81 -1.71 10.28
CA LYS A 38 -17.87 -0.69 9.77
C LYS A 38 -17.78 0.54 10.69
N ASP A 39 -18.88 0.87 11.36
CA ASP A 39 -18.95 1.99 12.31
C ASP A 39 -18.12 1.75 13.58
N ASP A 40 -17.74 0.50 13.81
CA ASP A 40 -16.99 0.03 14.97
C ASP A 40 -15.47 0.04 14.74
N PHE A 41 -15.02 0.42 13.55
CA PHE A 41 -13.63 0.36 13.14
C PHE A 41 -12.75 1.31 13.96
N ILE A 42 -11.65 0.76 14.50
CA ILE A 42 -10.60 1.55 15.12
C ILE A 42 -9.65 2.04 14.03
N LEU A 43 -9.48 3.36 13.91
CA LEU A 43 -8.58 3.94 12.92
C LEU A 43 -7.15 3.42 13.09
N ILE A 44 -6.55 2.92 12.00
CA ILE A 44 -5.15 2.46 11.98
C ILE A 44 -4.23 3.68 12.02
N THR A 45 -3.81 4.08 13.22
CA THR A 45 -2.89 5.21 13.45
C THR A 45 -1.45 4.80 13.78
N LEU A 46 -1.20 3.50 13.90
CA LEU A 46 0.11 2.92 14.23
C LEU A 46 0.53 1.90 13.17
N ASP A 47 1.80 1.50 13.18
CA ASP A 47 2.33 0.46 12.30
C ASP A 47 1.85 -0.95 12.73
N PRO A 48 1.02 -1.63 11.94
CA PRO A 48 0.52 -2.96 12.28
C PRO A 48 1.63 -4.02 12.41
N GLU A 49 2.71 -3.94 11.64
CA GLU A 49 3.81 -4.91 11.72
C GLU A 49 4.60 -4.73 13.01
N ALA A 50 4.87 -3.48 13.39
CA ALA A 50 5.47 -3.16 14.68
C ALA A 50 4.59 -3.62 15.86
N ALA A 51 3.27 -3.44 15.76
CA ALA A 51 2.34 -3.91 16.79
C ALA A 51 2.34 -5.44 16.92
N VAL A 52 2.23 -6.16 15.80
CA VAL A 52 2.26 -7.64 15.77
C VAL A 52 3.56 -8.17 16.35
N THR A 53 4.71 -7.65 15.90
CA THR A 53 6.02 -8.09 16.39
C THR A 53 6.20 -7.80 17.88
N THR A 54 5.76 -6.63 18.35
CA THR A 54 5.77 -6.28 19.78
C THR A 54 4.92 -7.23 20.60
N THR A 55 3.67 -7.49 20.19
CA THR A 55 2.77 -8.40 20.91
C THR A 55 3.31 -9.83 20.95
N ILE A 56 3.83 -10.36 19.83
CA ILE A 56 4.46 -11.69 19.81
C ILE A 56 5.68 -11.73 20.75
N GLY A 57 6.46 -10.64 20.83
CA GLY A 57 7.61 -10.55 21.72
C GLY A 57 7.27 -10.54 23.22
N CYS A 58 6.06 -10.08 23.59
CA CYS A 58 5.64 -9.99 24.99
C CYS A 58 4.59 -11.05 25.40
N ILE A 59 4.05 -11.83 24.46
CA ILE A 59 2.93 -12.75 24.69
C ILE A 59 3.17 -13.74 25.84
N ALA A 60 4.39 -14.31 25.94
CA ALA A 60 4.72 -15.26 26.99
C ALA A 60 4.64 -14.63 28.39
N LYS A 61 5.01 -13.35 28.52
CA LYS A 61 4.92 -12.60 29.78
C LYS A 61 3.46 -12.28 30.13
N ILE A 62 2.67 -11.92 29.13
CA ILE A 62 1.22 -11.70 29.27
C ILE A 62 0.53 -12.98 29.74
N VAL A 63 0.79 -14.12 29.08
CA VAL A 63 0.20 -15.42 29.42
C VAL A 63 0.62 -15.87 30.83
N ALA A 64 1.84 -15.53 31.28
CA ALA A 64 2.27 -15.81 32.65
C ALA A 64 1.42 -15.08 33.72
N GLN A 65 0.75 -13.97 33.37
CA GLN A 65 -0.17 -13.28 34.29
C GLN A 65 -1.56 -13.91 34.35
N ARG A 66 -1.87 -14.89 33.49
CA ARG A 66 -3.21 -15.48 33.35
C ARG A 66 -3.77 -15.99 34.67
N ALA A 67 -2.98 -16.68 35.49
CA ALA A 67 -3.42 -17.21 36.79
C ALA A 67 -3.83 -16.09 37.76
N GLN A 68 -3.05 -15.00 37.82
CA GLN A 68 -3.36 -13.84 38.66
C GLN A 68 -4.59 -13.09 38.15
N ILE A 69 -4.79 -13.00 36.83
CA ILE A 69 -6.01 -12.43 36.25
C ILE A 69 -7.24 -13.23 36.69
N VAL A 70 -7.19 -14.56 36.65
CA VAL A 70 -8.29 -15.43 37.10
C VAL A 70 -8.63 -15.18 38.57
N GLU A 71 -7.61 -15.07 39.42
CA GLU A 71 -7.78 -14.93 40.87
C GLU A 71 -8.30 -13.54 41.26
N GLN A 72 -7.75 -12.47 40.68
CA GLN A 72 -7.98 -11.10 41.13
C GLN A 72 -8.97 -10.31 40.27
N LEU A 73 -9.25 -10.78 39.04
CA LEU A 73 -10.16 -10.14 38.08
C LEU A 73 -11.24 -11.12 37.60
N PRO A 74 -12.14 -11.61 38.47
CA PRO A 74 -13.08 -12.69 38.16
C PRO A 74 -14.13 -12.33 37.08
N ARG A 75 -14.29 -11.04 36.75
CA ARG A 75 -15.19 -10.57 35.68
C ARG A 75 -14.47 -10.30 34.35
N PHE A 76 -13.16 -10.45 34.30
CA PHE A 76 -12.40 -10.25 33.07
C PHE A 76 -12.61 -11.43 32.11
N ASP A 77 -12.85 -11.14 30.83
CA ASP A 77 -12.97 -12.18 29.81
C ASP A 77 -11.59 -12.70 29.41
N LEU A 78 -11.27 -13.92 29.86
CA LEU A 78 -10.00 -14.59 29.57
C LEU A 78 -9.77 -14.86 28.08
N ASN A 79 -10.82 -14.84 27.24
CA ASN A 79 -10.64 -14.94 25.80
C ASN A 79 -9.73 -13.83 25.25
N HIS A 80 -9.68 -12.67 25.91
CA HIS A 80 -8.77 -11.61 25.50
C HIS A 80 -7.30 -12.03 25.63
N VAL A 81 -6.93 -12.75 26.69
CA VAL A 81 -5.56 -13.28 26.87
C VAL A 81 -5.35 -14.49 25.96
N ASP A 82 -6.29 -15.42 25.96
CA ASP A 82 -6.15 -16.72 25.28
C ASP A 82 -6.12 -16.57 23.75
N ARG A 83 -6.77 -15.56 23.18
CA ARG A 83 -6.82 -15.31 21.73
C ARG A 83 -5.87 -14.24 21.23
N LEU A 84 -5.17 -13.52 22.11
CA LEU A 84 -4.34 -12.39 21.72
C LEU A 84 -3.28 -12.77 20.68
N GLU A 85 -2.58 -13.89 20.88
CA GLU A 85 -1.59 -14.38 19.91
C GLU A 85 -2.23 -14.67 18.56
N THR A 86 -3.39 -15.33 18.56
CA THR A 86 -4.12 -15.68 17.34
C THR A 86 -4.52 -14.42 16.57
N TYR A 87 -5.01 -13.39 17.26
CA TYR A 87 -5.38 -12.12 16.63
C TYR A 87 -4.17 -11.34 16.11
N ALA A 88 -3.04 -11.36 16.82
CA ALA A 88 -1.80 -10.75 16.34
C ALA A 88 -1.28 -11.45 15.06
N LEU A 89 -1.26 -12.78 15.04
CA LEU A 89 -0.87 -13.57 13.87
C LEU A 89 -1.83 -13.35 12.70
N ALA A 90 -3.14 -13.27 12.97
CA ALA A 90 -4.14 -12.95 11.94
C ALA A 90 -3.90 -11.56 11.33
N LEU A 91 -3.59 -10.55 12.16
CA LEU A 91 -3.28 -9.20 11.68
C LEU A 91 -2.05 -9.19 10.76
N GLY A 92 -0.99 -9.92 11.12
CA GLY A 92 0.19 -10.04 10.27
C GLY A 92 -0.12 -10.67 8.89
N SER A 93 -1.02 -11.65 8.84
CA SER A 93 -1.47 -12.22 7.56
C SER A 93 -2.33 -11.23 6.77
N ALA A 94 -3.25 -10.51 7.42
CA ALA A 94 -4.10 -9.51 6.77
C ALA A 94 -3.27 -8.37 6.18
N GLU A 95 -2.27 -7.87 6.91
CA GLU A 95 -1.31 -6.87 6.43
C GLU A 95 -0.53 -7.37 5.21
N SER A 96 -0.05 -8.61 5.26
CA SER A 96 0.68 -9.23 4.15
C SER A 96 -0.19 -9.35 2.89
N ARG A 97 -1.46 -9.73 3.04
CA ARG A 97 -2.42 -9.82 1.93
C ARG A 97 -2.73 -8.45 1.34
N TYR A 98 -2.94 -7.44 2.19
CA TYR A 98 -3.11 -6.06 1.75
C TYR A 98 -1.89 -5.56 0.95
N LYS A 99 -0.67 -5.75 1.47
CA LYS A 99 0.56 -5.36 0.75
C LYS A 99 0.73 -6.10 -0.57
N ALA A 100 0.35 -7.37 -0.63
CA ALA A 100 0.40 -8.15 -1.87
C ALA A 100 -0.60 -7.65 -2.91
N ALA A 101 -1.83 -7.29 -2.50
CA ALA A 101 -2.87 -6.76 -3.37
C ALA A 101 -2.56 -5.33 -3.85
N SER A 102 -1.98 -4.49 -2.99
CA SER A 102 -1.72 -3.06 -3.25
C SER A 102 -0.48 -2.78 -4.09
N LYS A 103 0.14 -3.80 -4.70
CA LYS A 103 1.29 -3.59 -5.60
C LYS A 103 0.83 -2.78 -6.83
N PRO A 104 1.62 -1.77 -7.27
CA PRO A 104 1.24 -0.96 -8.41
C PRO A 104 0.99 -1.84 -9.64
N ALA A 105 -0.18 -1.64 -10.26
CA ALA A 105 -0.44 -2.19 -11.58
C ALA A 105 0.47 -1.53 -12.62
N GLU A 106 0.67 -2.21 -13.74
CA GLU A 106 1.30 -1.65 -14.92
C GLU A 106 0.66 -0.28 -15.29
N PRO A 107 1.43 0.72 -15.79
CA PRO A 107 0.90 2.05 -16.03
C PRO A 107 -0.07 2.06 -17.21
N VAL A 108 -1.34 1.73 -16.93
CA VAL A 108 -2.45 1.68 -17.89
C VAL A 108 -2.58 3.00 -18.66
N GLN A 109 -2.36 4.12 -17.98
CA GLN A 109 -2.44 5.45 -18.60
C GLN A 109 -1.39 5.63 -19.70
N GLU A 110 -0.14 5.26 -19.45
CA GLU A 110 0.94 5.39 -20.45
C GLU A 110 0.72 4.47 -21.66
N LEU A 111 0.23 3.25 -21.41
CA LEU A 111 -0.15 2.32 -22.48
C LEU A 111 -1.29 2.88 -23.32
N ALA A 112 -2.31 3.44 -22.67
CA ALA A 112 -3.46 4.04 -23.34
C ALA A 112 -3.07 5.25 -24.19
N GLU A 113 -2.23 6.15 -23.68
CA GLU A 113 -1.77 7.33 -24.41
C GLU A 113 -1.00 6.95 -25.69
N LYS A 114 -0.19 5.90 -25.64
CA LYS A 114 0.50 5.37 -26.83
C LYS A 114 -0.50 4.77 -27.82
N LEU A 115 -1.45 3.97 -27.32
CA LEU A 115 -2.40 3.27 -28.17
C LEU A 115 -3.43 4.21 -28.81
N ILE A 116 -3.82 5.29 -28.13
CA ILE A 116 -4.69 6.34 -28.70
C ILE A 116 -4.03 6.97 -29.94
N LYS A 117 -2.73 7.28 -29.89
CA LYS A 117 -2.00 7.85 -31.04
C LYS A 117 -2.00 6.89 -32.23
N ILE A 118 -1.78 5.60 -31.98
CA ILE A 118 -1.83 4.55 -33.01
C ILE A 118 -3.25 4.44 -33.56
N ARG A 119 -4.27 4.41 -32.70
CA ARG A 119 -5.68 4.37 -33.10
C ARG A 119 -6.01 5.51 -34.06
N ASP A 120 -5.64 6.74 -33.72
CA ASP A 120 -5.97 7.91 -34.53
C ASP A 120 -5.28 7.87 -35.89
N LEU A 121 -4.03 7.38 -35.95
CA LEU A 121 -3.30 7.15 -37.20
C LEU A 121 -4.01 6.09 -38.07
N LEU A 122 -4.32 4.93 -37.49
CA LEU A 122 -5.01 3.84 -38.20
C LEU A 122 -6.40 4.26 -38.69
N VAL A 123 -7.15 5.02 -37.89
CA VAL A 123 -8.45 5.58 -38.30
C VAL A 123 -8.28 6.51 -39.50
N SER A 124 -7.28 7.40 -39.48
CA SER A 124 -6.99 8.30 -40.60
C SER A 124 -6.66 7.53 -41.88
N ASP A 125 -5.77 6.54 -41.79
CA ASP A 125 -5.33 5.76 -42.95
C ASP A 125 -6.46 4.90 -43.53
N ILE A 126 -7.22 4.21 -42.68
CA ILE A 126 -8.35 3.39 -43.12
C ILE A 126 -9.46 4.28 -43.70
N THR A 127 -9.70 5.47 -43.15
CA THR A 127 -10.64 6.45 -43.73
C THR A 127 -10.20 6.89 -45.12
N ALA A 128 -8.90 7.15 -45.33
CA ALA A 128 -8.38 7.49 -46.65
C ALA A 128 -8.54 6.34 -47.67
N LEU A 129 -8.32 5.09 -47.24
CA LEU A 129 -8.55 3.90 -48.07
C LEU A 129 -10.05 3.71 -48.40
N ALA A 130 -10.94 3.94 -47.44
CA ALA A 130 -12.39 3.88 -47.64
C ALA A 130 -12.87 4.95 -48.64
N ASN A 131 -12.38 6.18 -48.53
CA ASN A 131 -12.70 7.26 -49.49
C ASN A 131 -12.22 6.94 -50.91
N ARG A 132 -11.14 6.17 -51.05
CA ARG A 132 -10.64 5.65 -52.34
C ARG A 132 -11.35 4.37 -52.80
N LYS A 133 -12.39 3.93 -52.07
CA LYS A 133 -13.16 2.70 -52.33
C LYS A 133 -12.32 1.42 -52.30
N LEU A 134 -11.24 1.43 -51.51
CA LEU A 134 -10.35 0.28 -51.30
C LEU A 134 -10.75 -0.55 -50.08
N LEU A 135 -11.53 0.03 -49.17
CA LEU A 135 -12.08 -0.61 -47.97
C LEU A 135 -13.53 -0.19 -47.77
N ASP A 136 -14.31 -1.03 -47.08
CA ASP A 136 -15.63 -0.66 -46.60
C ASP A 136 -15.53 0.25 -45.37
N GLY A 137 -15.99 1.50 -45.53
CA GLY A 137 -16.00 2.50 -44.47
C GLY A 137 -17.13 2.34 -43.45
N GLU A 138 -18.09 1.45 -43.65
CA GLU A 138 -19.21 1.26 -42.71
C GLU A 138 -18.73 0.75 -41.34
N ARG A 139 -17.71 -0.11 -41.30
CA ARG A 139 -17.03 -0.54 -40.05
C ARG A 139 -16.36 0.63 -39.31
N LEU A 140 -16.09 1.73 -40.02
CA LEU A 140 -15.79 3.07 -39.49
C LEU A 140 -16.68 3.48 -38.32
N LYS A 141 -17.98 3.28 -38.53
CA LYS A 141 -19.04 3.85 -37.69
C LYS A 141 -19.27 3.03 -36.42
N THR A 142 -18.70 1.82 -36.33
CA THR A 142 -18.85 0.92 -35.17
C THR A 142 -17.75 1.09 -34.14
N LEU A 143 -16.79 2.00 -34.37
CA LEU A 143 -15.76 2.33 -33.39
C LEU A 143 -16.38 2.91 -32.11
N ASN A 144 -15.93 2.43 -30.96
CA ASN A 144 -16.43 2.84 -29.65
C ASN A 144 -15.85 4.19 -29.19
N GLY A 145 -14.79 4.65 -29.86
CA GLY A 145 -14.15 5.93 -29.56
C GLY A 145 -13.02 5.81 -28.54
N THR A 146 -12.53 6.96 -28.08
CA THR A 146 -11.42 7.04 -27.12
C THR A 146 -11.89 7.12 -25.66
N HIS A 147 -13.20 7.06 -25.41
CA HIS A 147 -13.76 7.05 -24.07
C HIS A 147 -13.62 5.67 -23.44
N GLY A 148 -12.57 5.51 -22.61
CA GLY A 148 -12.29 4.30 -21.87
C GLY A 148 -11.19 3.42 -22.49
N TYR A 149 -10.26 2.94 -21.67
CA TYR A 149 -9.08 2.19 -22.13
C TYR A 149 -9.43 0.88 -22.86
N ARG A 150 -10.48 0.20 -22.39
CA ARG A 150 -11.00 -1.02 -23.02
C ARG A 150 -11.47 -0.76 -24.45
N ASN A 151 -12.19 0.34 -24.65
CA ASN A 151 -12.71 0.74 -25.95
C ASN A 151 -11.58 1.03 -26.93
N VAL A 152 -10.55 1.77 -26.50
CA VAL A 152 -9.34 2.04 -27.32
C VAL A 152 -8.67 0.74 -27.74
N GLY A 153 -8.50 -0.22 -26.82
CA GLY A 153 -7.91 -1.53 -27.11
C GLY A 153 -8.67 -2.30 -28.19
N PHE A 154 -9.98 -2.46 -28.03
CA PHE A 154 -10.81 -3.20 -29.00
C PHE A 154 -10.95 -2.46 -30.34
N ASP A 155 -11.01 -1.13 -30.32
CA ASP A 155 -11.02 -0.34 -31.55
C ASP A 155 -9.75 -0.59 -32.36
N VAL A 156 -8.55 -0.58 -31.74
CA VAL A 156 -7.30 -0.87 -32.46
C VAL A 156 -7.28 -2.30 -33.01
N LEU A 157 -7.71 -3.30 -32.23
CA LEU A 157 -7.80 -4.68 -32.73
C LEU A 157 -8.73 -4.80 -33.95
N MET A 158 -9.87 -4.08 -33.95
CA MET A 158 -10.78 -4.05 -35.11
C MET A 158 -10.12 -3.39 -36.33
N LEU A 159 -9.40 -2.28 -36.14
CA LEU A 159 -8.69 -1.58 -37.22
C LEU A 159 -7.57 -2.46 -37.83
N CYS A 160 -6.80 -3.14 -36.98
CA CYS A 160 -5.79 -4.10 -37.40
C CYS A 160 -6.41 -5.27 -38.18
N ALA A 161 -7.52 -5.83 -37.69
CA ALA A 161 -8.25 -6.89 -38.39
C ALA A 161 -8.73 -6.44 -39.78
N MET A 162 -9.29 -5.23 -39.91
CA MET A 162 -9.70 -4.67 -41.20
C MET A 162 -8.53 -4.56 -42.19
N LEU A 163 -7.36 -4.11 -41.72
CA LEU A 163 -6.16 -4.00 -42.56
C LEU A 163 -5.63 -5.37 -42.98
N ARG A 164 -5.63 -6.37 -42.08
CA ARG A 164 -5.17 -7.73 -42.39
C ARG A 164 -6.09 -8.44 -43.37
N GLU A 165 -7.41 -8.37 -43.15
CA GLU A 165 -8.41 -9.01 -44.02
C GLU A 165 -8.34 -8.51 -45.47
N ASN A 166 -7.87 -7.28 -45.67
CA ASN A 166 -7.82 -6.61 -46.98
C ASN A 166 -6.39 -6.32 -47.44
N TRP A 167 -5.38 -6.94 -46.83
CA TRP A 167 -3.97 -6.56 -47.00
C TRP A 167 -3.52 -6.60 -48.46
N ASP A 168 -3.92 -7.63 -49.21
CA ASP A 168 -3.56 -7.79 -50.62
C ASP A 168 -4.05 -6.63 -51.50
N SER A 169 -5.14 -5.96 -51.11
CA SER A 169 -5.74 -4.85 -51.85
C SER A 169 -5.20 -3.48 -51.45
N VAL A 170 -4.65 -3.37 -50.23
CA VAL A 170 -4.18 -2.10 -49.63
C VAL A 170 -2.66 -2.00 -49.56
N SER A 171 -1.94 -3.13 -49.62
CA SER A 171 -0.48 -3.19 -49.63
C SER A 171 0.07 -2.36 -50.79
N GLY A 172 0.94 -1.40 -50.48
CA GLY A 172 1.48 -0.43 -51.45
C GLY A 172 0.59 0.81 -51.72
N ARG A 173 -0.58 0.92 -51.08
CA ARG A 173 -1.50 2.07 -51.18
C ARG A 173 -1.76 2.76 -49.84
N THR A 174 -1.13 2.26 -48.77
CA THR A 174 -1.14 2.81 -47.42
C THR A 174 0.28 3.08 -46.94
N GLY A 175 0.45 4.03 -46.01
CA GLY A 175 1.71 4.25 -45.30
C GLY A 175 1.97 3.22 -44.19
N VAL A 176 0.92 2.52 -43.75
CA VAL A 176 0.97 1.52 -42.68
C VAL A 176 1.77 0.30 -43.13
N GLN A 177 2.68 -0.15 -42.27
CA GLN A 177 3.48 -1.36 -42.45
C GLN A 177 2.95 -2.53 -41.62
N THR A 178 3.23 -3.76 -42.06
CA THR A 178 2.85 -4.96 -41.30
C THR A 178 3.48 -4.99 -39.90
N ALA A 179 4.68 -4.42 -39.73
CA ALA A 179 5.33 -4.29 -38.44
C ALA A 179 4.52 -3.38 -37.49
N GLU A 180 3.99 -2.26 -37.98
CA GLU A 180 3.17 -1.33 -37.19
C GLU A 180 1.83 -1.98 -36.79
N ILE A 181 1.26 -2.82 -37.65
CA ILE A 181 0.05 -3.60 -37.32
C ILE A 181 0.33 -4.60 -36.19
N ASN A 182 1.47 -5.31 -36.24
CA ASN A 182 1.88 -6.23 -35.18
C ASN A 182 2.08 -5.48 -33.85
N GLU A 183 2.82 -4.36 -33.87
CA GLU A 183 3.07 -3.55 -32.68
C GLU A 183 1.77 -2.98 -32.09
N ALA A 184 0.83 -2.57 -32.93
CA ALA A 184 -0.48 -2.09 -32.51
C ALA A 184 -1.30 -3.19 -31.83
N GLU A 185 -1.30 -4.42 -32.37
CA GLU A 185 -1.97 -5.58 -31.78
C GLU A 185 -1.35 -5.96 -30.43
N GLU A 186 -0.01 -6.02 -30.35
CA GLU A 186 0.72 -6.31 -29.10
C GLU A 186 0.43 -5.26 -28.01
N LEU A 187 0.41 -3.98 -28.38
CA LEU A 187 0.12 -2.91 -27.43
C LEU A 187 -1.36 -2.92 -26.99
N ALA A 188 -2.28 -3.25 -27.90
CA ALA A 188 -3.70 -3.40 -27.59
C ALA A 188 -3.95 -4.57 -26.62
N ASP A 189 -3.37 -5.74 -26.88
CA ASP A 189 -3.45 -6.90 -25.97
C ASP A 189 -2.90 -6.56 -24.58
N ARG A 190 -1.73 -5.91 -24.54
CA ARG A 190 -1.10 -5.46 -23.29
C ARG A 190 -1.99 -4.48 -22.52
N LEU A 191 -2.60 -3.50 -23.19
CA LEU A 191 -3.51 -2.55 -22.55
C LEU A 191 -4.75 -3.24 -21.99
N ILE A 192 -5.41 -4.10 -22.78
CA ILE A 192 -6.62 -4.81 -22.36
C ILE A 192 -6.32 -5.70 -21.14
N SER A 193 -5.21 -6.45 -21.21
CA SER A 193 -4.74 -7.28 -20.10
C SER A 193 -4.39 -6.45 -18.85
N ALA A 194 -3.75 -5.30 -19.01
CA ALA A 194 -3.43 -4.40 -17.91
C ALA A 194 -4.69 -3.81 -17.25
N VAL A 195 -5.68 -3.39 -18.05
CA VAL A 195 -6.98 -2.91 -17.56
C VAL A 195 -7.71 -4.00 -16.78
N GLY A 196 -7.78 -5.22 -17.33
CA GLY A 196 -8.41 -6.36 -16.65
C GLY A 196 -7.74 -6.68 -15.32
N ARG A 197 -6.40 -6.69 -15.28
CA ARG A 197 -5.62 -6.89 -14.04
C ARG A 197 -5.86 -5.76 -13.03
N ARG A 198 -5.97 -4.51 -13.49
CA ARG A 198 -6.23 -3.36 -12.63
C ARG A 198 -7.61 -3.45 -12.00
N GLU A 199 -8.66 -3.72 -12.77
CA GLU A 199 -10.04 -3.86 -12.25
C GLU A 199 -10.13 -4.97 -11.18
N GLN A 200 -9.52 -6.13 -11.45
CA GLN A 200 -9.40 -7.23 -10.49
C GLN A 200 -8.60 -6.82 -9.24
N GLY A 201 -7.49 -6.10 -9.45
CA GLY A 201 -6.64 -5.60 -8.38
C GLY A 201 -7.35 -4.61 -7.47
N GLU A 202 -8.13 -3.68 -8.01
CA GLU A 202 -8.90 -2.70 -7.23
C GLU A 202 -9.92 -3.39 -6.31
N ALA A 203 -10.64 -4.41 -6.81
CA ALA A 203 -11.55 -5.20 -5.99
C ALA A 203 -10.82 -5.98 -4.89
N ALA A 204 -9.70 -6.62 -5.23
CA ALA A 204 -8.88 -7.36 -4.25
C ALA A 204 -8.28 -6.44 -3.18
N VAL A 205 -7.84 -5.23 -3.56
CA VAL A 205 -7.35 -4.20 -2.63
C VAL A 205 -8.46 -3.74 -1.71
N ALA A 206 -9.67 -3.51 -2.21
CA ALA A 206 -10.80 -3.10 -1.38
C ALA A 206 -11.15 -4.18 -0.34
N GLU A 207 -11.26 -5.45 -0.75
CA GLU A 207 -11.50 -6.58 0.16
C GLU A 207 -10.39 -6.72 1.19
N ALA A 208 -9.12 -6.68 0.76
CA ALA A 208 -7.97 -6.79 1.64
C ALA A 208 -7.88 -5.63 2.63
N THR A 209 -8.20 -4.40 2.20
CA THR A 209 -8.23 -3.20 3.05
C THR A 209 -9.30 -3.34 4.13
N GLU A 210 -10.52 -3.74 3.77
CA GLU A 210 -11.60 -3.91 4.72
C GLU A 210 -11.29 -5.03 5.72
N MET A 211 -10.79 -6.17 5.25
CA MET A 211 -10.46 -7.30 6.11
C MET A 211 -9.30 -6.96 7.07
N ARG A 212 -8.28 -6.26 6.59
CA ARG A 212 -7.20 -5.70 7.42
C ARG A 212 -7.76 -4.80 8.52
N GLN A 213 -8.69 -3.90 8.18
CA GLN A 213 -9.31 -2.97 9.14
C GLN A 213 -10.10 -3.70 10.23
N ARG A 214 -10.84 -4.75 9.86
CA ARG A 214 -11.60 -5.60 10.79
C ARG A 214 -10.68 -6.36 11.76
N VAL A 215 -9.66 -7.03 11.22
CA VAL A 215 -8.71 -7.80 12.03
C VAL A 215 -7.89 -6.88 12.94
N PHE A 216 -7.49 -5.70 12.44
CA PHE A 216 -6.84 -4.68 13.25
C PHE A 216 -7.72 -4.23 14.42
N THR A 217 -9.00 -3.95 14.17
CA THR A 217 -9.96 -3.56 15.21
C THR A 217 -10.09 -4.66 16.28
N LEU A 218 -10.22 -5.92 15.86
CA LEU A 218 -10.29 -7.06 16.78
C LEU A 218 -9.04 -7.21 17.65
N PHE A 219 -7.87 -7.11 17.01
CA PHE A 219 -6.57 -7.15 17.68
C PHE A 219 -6.43 -6.00 18.69
N MET A 220 -6.69 -4.77 18.28
CA MET A 220 -6.52 -3.58 19.14
C MET A 220 -7.45 -3.62 20.34
N ARG A 221 -8.74 -3.93 20.16
CA ARG A 221 -9.68 -4.09 21.28
C ARG A 221 -9.17 -5.11 22.28
N THR A 222 -8.67 -6.23 21.78
CA THR A 222 -8.16 -7.31 22.62
C THR A 222 -6.88 -6.93 23.37
N TYR A 223 -5.94 -6.27 22.68
CA TYR A 223 -4.69 -5.84 23.29
C TYR A 223 -4.91 -4.81 24.39
N GLU A 224 -5.76 -3.81 24.16
CA GLU A 224 -6.06 -2.77 25.15
C GLU A 224 -6.75 -3.35 26.39
N GLU A 225 -7.66 -4.30 26.22
CA GLU A 225 -8.30 -5.01 27.33
C GLU A 225 -7.28 -5.79 28.19
N VAL A 226 -6.39 -6.53 27.54
CA VAL A 226 -5.29 -7.24 28.22
C VAL A 226 -4.36 -6.27 28.94
N ARG A 227 -3.96 -5.18 28.28
CA ARG A 227 -3.07 -4.17 28.87
C ARG A 227 -3.71 -3.50 30.08
N ARG A 228 -5.00 -3.19 30.02
CA ARG A 228 -5.78 -2.65 31.15
C ARG A 228 -5.80 -3.61 32.34
N ALA A 229 -6.05 -4.90 32.10
CA ALA A 229 -6.03 -5.92 33.16
C ALA A 229 -4.65 -6.02 33.83
N ILE A 230 -3.58 -6.06 33.03
CA ILE A 230 -2.21 -6.12 33.55
C ILE A 230 -1.87 -4.84 34.32
N THR A 231 -2.27 -3.67 33.81
CA THR A 231 -2.04 -2.38 34.50
C THR A 231 -2.72 -2.34 35.86
N TYR A 232 -3.92 -2.90 35.96
CA TYR A 232 -4.62 -3.00 37.24
C TYR A 232 -3.89 -3.92 38.23
N LEU A 233 -3.50 -5.13 37.79
CA LEU A 233 -2.80 -6.10 38.64
C LEU A 233 -1.43 -5.60 39.10
N ARG A 234 -0.71 -4.94 38.20
CA ARG A 234 0.67 -4.47 38.39
C ARG A 234 0.75 -2.99 38.74
N TRP A 235 -0.34 -2.40 39.25
CA TRP A 235 -0.45 -0.96 39.48
C TRP A 235 0.68 -0.40 40.36
N HIS A 236 1.19 -1.19 41.29
CA HIS A 236 2.24 -0.78 42.23
C HIS A 236 3.66 -1.29 41.86
N ASP A 237 3.81 -2.10 40.81
CA ASP A 237 5.05 -2.82 40.50
C ASP A 237 5.95 -2.09 39.47
N ASP A 238 5.44 -1.04 38.82
CA ASP A 238 6.13 -0.24 37.79
C ASP A 238 6.77 -1.07 36.64
N ASP A 239 6.23 -2.27 36.38
CA ASP A 239 6.75 -3.21 35.37
C ASP A 239 5.77 -3.50 34.22
N VAL A 240 4.63 -2.80 34.19
CA VAL A 240 3.56 -2.98 33.18
C VAL A 240 4.11 -2.95 31.76
N ASP A 241 4.88 -1.91 31.39
CA ASP A 241 5.38 -1.77 30.01
C ASP A 241 6.44 -2.83 29.64
N ARG A 242 7.02 -3.53 30.62
CA ARG A 242 7.91 -4.69 30.36
C ARG A 242 7.13 -5.95 30.03
N ILE A 243 5.86 -6.01 30.41
CA ILE A 243 4.93 -7.14 30.27
C ILE A 243 3.98 -6.90 29.09
N ALA A 244 3.31 -5.74 29.06
CA ALA A 244 2.35 -5.32 28.05
C ALA A 244 2.64 -3.86 27.62
N PRO A 245 3.67 -3.64 26.78
CA PRO A 245 4.08 -2.30 26.34
C PRO A 245 2.95 -1.56 25.63
N SER A 246 2.94 -0.23 25.67
CA SER A 246 2.08 0.57 24.78
C SER A 246 2.43 0.29 23.30
N LEU A 247 1.40 0.06 22.48
CA LEU A 247 1.57 -0.07 21.01
C LEU A 247 1.59 1.29 20.30
N TYR A 248 1.03 2.32 20.93
CA TYR A 248 1.21 3.70 20.48
C TYR A 248 2.64 4.13 20.79
N THR A 249 3.31 4.66 19.77
CA THR A 249 4.73 5.01 19.75
C THR A 249 5.27 5.46 21.11
N THR A 250 6.03 4.58 21.75
CA THR A 250 7.19 5.01 22.55
C THR A 250 8.40 4.89 21.63
N GLY A 251 8.48 5.79 20.65
CA GLY A 251 9.64 5.93 19.78
C GLY A 251 10.83 6.50 20.56
N ARG A 252 11.41 5.66 21.42
CA ARG A 252 12.76 5.69 21.99
C ARG A 252 12.76 4.75 23.19
N SER A 253 13.37 3.59 23.02
CA SER A 253 13.88 2.78 24.12
C SER A 253 14.50 3.71 25.15
N ALA A 254 13.92 3.73 26.35
CA ALA A 254 14.54 4.29 27.52
C ALA A 254 15.98 3.74 27.59
N ARG A 255 16.91 4.69 27.66
CA ARG A 255 18.31 4.51 27.99
C ARG A 255 18.42 3.41 29.07
N ARG A 256 19.17 2.34 28.80
CA ARG A 256 19.78 1.56 29.88
C ARG A 256 20.51 2.57 30.77
N LYS A 257 19.92 2.95 31.89
CA LYS A 257 20.66 3.51 33.01
C LYS A 257 21.27 2.30 33.72
N SER A 258 22.31 1.75 33.11
CA SER A 258 23.27 0.95 33.85
C SER A 258 24.02 1.92 34.75
N ASP A 259 23.99 1.65 36.05
CA ASP A 259 24.76 2.34 37.06
C ASP A 259 26.21 2.52 36.60
N ILE A 260 26.61 3.77 36.39
CA ILE A 260 28.01 4.16 36.42
C ILE A 260 28.23 4.64 37.85
N GLU A 261 28.85 3.77 38.63
CA GLU A 261 29.48 4.12 39.89
C GLU A 261 30.53 5.23 39.62
N PRO A 262 30.44 6.39 40.28
CA PRO A 262 31.32 7.52 39.97
C PRO A 262 32.71 7.25 40.53
N LYS A 263 33.67 7.05 39.63
CA LYS A 263 35.10 7.12 39.94
C LYS A 263 35.48 8.61 40.13
N PRO A 264 36.19 8.99 41.20
CA PRO A 264 36.47 10.40 41.50
C PRO A 264 37.55 10.95 40.54
N GLU A 265 37.23 12.05 39.86
CA GLU A 265 38.20 12.88 39.16
C GLU A 265 38.69 14.00 40.08
N THR A 266 40.01 14.08 40.20
CA THR A 266 40.78 15.11 40.89
C THR A 266 40.67 16.45 40.15
N PRO A 267 40.55 17.60 40.86
CA PRO A 267 40.24 18.90 40.25
C PRO A 267 41.50 19.63 39.74
N PRO A 268 41.36 20.52 38.73
CA PRO A 268 42.21 21.69 38.63
C PRO A 268 41.51 22.94 39.15
N ALA A 269 42.30 23.70 39.89
CA ALA A 269 41.99 24.96 40.55
C ALA A 269 41.83 26.14 39.59
N GLY A 270 41.22 27.22 40.09
CA GLY A 270 41.52 28.58 39.66
C GLY A 270 40.32 29.38 39.19
N GLY A 271 39.58 29.98 40.12
CA GLY A 271 38.62 31.03 39.81
C GLY A 271 39.28 32.40 39.70
N ALA A 272 38.73 33.25 38.82
CA ALA A 272 38.44 34.66 39.09
C ALA A 272 37.64 35.26 37.91
N SER A 273 36.46 35.78 38.23
CA SER A 273 35.73 36.82 37.47
C SER A 273 36.00 38.18 38.17
N PRO A 274 35.56 39.37 37.71
CA PRO A 274 34.71 39.73 36.56
C PRO A 274 35.11 41.02 35.81
N ALA A 275 34.38 41.38 34.72
CA ALA A 275 33.79 42.72 34.46
C ALA A 275 33.61 43.04 32.95
N SER A 276 32.39 43.47 32.57
CA SER A 276 32.08 44.31 31.38
C SER A 276 32.22 45.80 31.76
N PRO A 277 32.07 46.85 30.89
CA PRO A 277 31.54 46.91 29.51
C PRO A 277 32.32 47.90 28.59
N THR A 278 31.64 48.40 27.53
CA THR A 278 31.85 49.64 26.71
C THR A 278 32.30 49.42 25.25
N GLY A 279 31.42 49.74 24.28
CA GLY A 279 31.79 50.06 22.88
C GLY A 279 32.21 51.54 22.74
N PRO A 280 32.08 52.22 21.59
CA PRO A 280 32.01 51.81 20.18
C PRO A 280 33.09 52.52 19.31
N ALA A 281 33.29 52.11 18.04
CA ALA A 281 33.52 53.00 16.87
C ALA A 281 33.91 52.20 15.60
N ALA A 282 33.20 52.47 14.51
CA ALA A 282 33.51 52.15 13.12
C ALA A 282 34.57 53.16 12.56
N PRO A 283 34.84 53.30 11.23
CA PRO A 283 34.47 52.51 10.05
C PRO A 283 35.64 52.28 9.05
N THR A 284 35.41 51.52 7.97
CA THR A 284 35.83 51.92 6.60
C THR A 284 35.13 51.03 5.55
N ALA A 285 34.38 51.68 4.67
CA ALA A 285 33.97 51.24 3.33
C ALA A 285 34.68 52.18 2.33
N PRO A 286 34.46 52.17 0.98
CA PRO A 286 33.54 51.37 0.16
C PRO A 286 34.10 50.96 -1.23
N VAL A 287 33.26 50.33 -2.07
CA VAL A 287 33.02 50.54 -3.53
C VAL A 287 32.01 49.44 -3.96
N ALA A 288 30.70 49.70 -4.08
CA ALA A 288 29.91 50.26 -5.20
C ALA A 288 30.10 49.47 -6.51
N THR A 289 29.09 48.82 -7.12
CA THR A 289 27.88 49.34 -7.81
C THR A 289 26.90 48.17 -8.06
N GLY A 290 25.58 48.31 -8.20
CA GLY A 290 24.66 49.43 -8.27
C GLY A 290 23.22 48.87 -8.28
N GLY A 291 22.26 49.65 -7.79
CA GLY A 291 20.85 49.27 -7.71
C GLY A 291 19.95 49.96 -8.72
N SER A 292 18.66 49.61 -8.68
CA SER A 292 17.56 50.58 -8.80
C SER A 292 16.29 49.99 -8.19
N ALA A 293 15.64 50.78 -7.34
CA ALA A 293 14.39 50.51 -6.62
C ALA A 293 13.31 51.51 -7.11
N ALA A 294 12.10 51.04 -7.44
CA ALA A 294 10.84 51.21 -6.67
C ALA A 294 10.13 52.59 -6.88
N PRO A 295 8.96 52.88 -6.28
CA PRO A 295 7.64 52.20 -6.36
C PRO A 295 6.48 53.19 -6.63
N GLY A 296 5.26 52.69 -6.92
CA GLY A 296 4.04 53.52 -6.89
C GLY A 296 2.75 52.76 -7.25
N MET A 297 1.92 52.49 -6.23
CA MET A 297 0.47 52.23 -6.31
C MET A 297 -0.28 53.55 -6.00
N PRO A 298 -1.63 53.74 -6.16
CA PRO A 298 -2.72 52.73 -6.18
C PRO A 298 -3.92 53.00 -7.16
N ASP A 299 -4.92 52.11 -7.08
CA ASP A 299 -6.37 52.26 -7.35
C ASP A 299 -6.94 52.42 -8.79
N ASN A 300 -7.59 51.36 -9.30
CA ASN A 300 -9.06 51.27 -9.43
C ASN A 300 -9.51 49.95 -10.12
N GLU A 301 -10.31 49.14 -9.42
CA GLU A 301 -11.22 48.14 -10.00
C GLU A 301 -12.52 48.84 -10.53
N PRO A 302 -13.64 48.15 -10.82
CA PRO A 302 -13.92 47.32 -11.98
C PRO A 302 -15.19 47.82 -12.73
N PHE A 303 -15.35 47.53 -14.02
CA PHE A 303 -16.66 47.62 -14.67
C PHE A 303 -17.08 46.26 -15.22
N GLY A 304 -18.19 45.78 -14.65
CA GLY A 304 -18.96 44.62 -15.08
C GLY A 304 -19.89 44.91 -16.28
N PRO A 305 -20.90 44.05 -16.50
CA PRO A 305 -21.32 43.62 -17.83
C PRO A 305 -22.49 44.42 -18.42
N ALA A 306 -22.66 44.27 -19.75
CA ALA A 306 -23.90 44.45 -20.50
C ALA A 306 -24.02 43.33 -21.54
#